data_AF-A0AB34JG04-F1
#
_entry.id   AF-A0AB34JG04-F1
#
_cell.length_a   1.000
_cell.length_b   1.000
_cell.length_c   1.000
_cell.angle_alpha   90.00
_cell.angle_beta   90.00
_cell.angle_gamma   90.00
#
_symmetry.space_group_name_H-M   'P 1'
#
loop_
_entity.id
_entity.type
_entity.pdbx_description
1 polymer ?
#
loop_
_entity_poly.entity_id
_entity_poly.type
_entity_poly.pdbx_seq_one_letter_code
_entity_poly.pdbx_strand_id
1 'polypeptide(L)'
;MDEGTSRSRGKERHMPLEPLPIGPPQVIEQGWLLKRSDGKHSAVTFGNVIKDWKKRWFLIRDGTLAYSKEASHAPDNNAAPDHLFQLVDCAVRQSKSAQFAVLSRERLLTLCAASSAEAEAWVAALVAAGAEISVDEPAPRPPNAHEREALKAIGEQLSTPVDWAVASHLTSLERVWHALRLSHAGEGGALAFSPDSAGWRRAGFLSTDPAADLRGGGEAALSFLAWYADAAPDHARAAAAHQLRLREESGGERGLPWAAAAVECVRIVADLLEAVTFANTPGGYGSSLRRCWSLVQPEDGFFSLVLVAIDAVEREFEAAGWKYASFRGCVGKVKNAFSEALGEEASSGCGSQCELRHALRLPPRFAQREYAAARPPAEEKGKKIGKQSSAKQLDCSIRNLVLGTSVELDREIDRQMQLPSR
;
A
#
# COMPACT_ATOMS: atom_id res chain seq x y z
N MET A 1 46.01 11.39 53.53
CA MET A 1 45.08 12.16 52.69
C MET A 1 45.01 11.43 51.38
N ASP A 2 43.86 10.88 51.03
CA ASP A 2 43.46 10.57 49.65
C ASP A 2 41.96 10.25 49.68
N GLU A 3 41.16 11.04 48.99
CA GLU A 3 39.69 10.92 49.00
C GLU A 3 39.19 10.18 47.76
N GLY A 4 38.52 9.04 47.98
CA GLY A 4 37.95 8.23 46.91
C GLY A 4 36.51 8.64 46.56
N THR A 5 36.34 9.48 45.54
CA THR A 5 35.00 9.94 45.11
C THR A 5 34.31 8.93 44.19
N SER A 6 33.40 8.13 44.76
CA SER A 6 32.61 7.13 44.03
C SER A 6 31.44 7.78 43.27
N ARG A 7 31.39 7.66 41.94
CA ARG A 7 30.29 8.17 41.09
C ARG A 7 29.25 7.10 40.78
N SER A 8 28.08 7.21 41.39
CA SER A 8 26.91 6.37 41.09
C SER A 8 26.29 6.71 39.73
N ARG A 9 26.18 5.72 38.82
CA ARG A 9 25.43 5.87 37.56
C ARG A 9 23.92 5.93 37.85
N GLY A 10 23.28 7.04 37.49
CA GLY A 10 21.82 7.18 37.52
C GLY A 10 21.15 6.22 36.54
N LYS A 11 20.08 5.56 36.98
CA LYS A 11 19.34 4.56 36.19
C LYS A 11 18.13 5.22 35.55
N GLU A 12 18.30 5.73 34.33
CA GLU A 12 17.21 6.35 33.57
C GLU A 12 16.06 5.36 33.39
N ARG A 13 14.87 5.75 33.87
CA ARG A 13 13.64 4.97 33.70
C ARG A 13 12.88 5.59 32.54
N HIS A 14 12.83 4.88 31.41
CA HIS A 14 11.87 5.19 30.35
C HIS A 14 10.45 5.20 30.95
N MET A 15 9.81 6.37 30.96
CA MET A 15 8.37 6.43 31.17
C MET A 15 7.66 6.08 29.84
N PRO A 16 6.64 5.20 29.87
CA PRO A 16 5.82 4.98 28.69
C PRO A 16 5.03 6.24 28.36
N LEU A 17 4.98 6.60 27.07
CA LEU A 17 4.18 7.72 26.59
C LEU A 17 2.68 7.36 26.74
N GLU A 18 1.99 8.03 27.66
CA GLU A 18 0.53 7.92 27.82
C GLU A 18 -0.13 8.50 26.54
N PRO A 19 -0.99 7.74 25.83
CA PRO A 19 -1.57 8.22 24.58
C PRO A 19 -2.43 9.46 24.84
N LEU A 20 -2.18 10.52 24.07
CA LEU A 20 -2.88 11.80 24.22
C LEU A 20 -4.40 11.59 24.09
N PRO A 21 -5.22 12.29 24.90
CA PRO A 21 -6.67 12.20 24.80
C PRO A 21 -7.10 12.68 23.41
N ILE A 22 -7.66 11.75 22.63
CA ILE A 22 -8.26 12.07 21.33
C ILE A 22 -9.39 13.06 21.60
N GLY A 23 -9.32 14.23 20.97
CA GLY A 23 -10.34 15.28 21.11
C GLY A 23 -11.71 14.81 20.60
N PRO A 24 -12.78 15.59 20.84
CA PRO A 24 -14.07 15.29 20.24
C PRO A 24 -13.92 15.18 18.72
N PRO A 25 -14.41 14.11 18.09
CA PRO A 25 -14.12 13.78 16.69
C PRO A 25 -14.61 14.90 15.76
N GLN A 26 -13.67 15.57 15.09
CA GLN A 26 -13.89 16.83 14.38
C GLN A 26 -14.35 16.57 12.95
N VAL A 27 -15.43 17.26 12.55
CA VAL A 27 -15.85 17.34 11.15
C VAL A 27 -14.88 18.24 10.40
N ILE A 28 -14.32 17.73 9.30
CA ILE A 28 -13.36 18.44 8.45
C ILE A 28 -14.10 19.17 7.31
N GLU A 29 -15.05 18.49 6.66
CA GLU A 29 -15.84 19.04 5.56
C GLU A 29 -17.18 18.28 5.44
N GLN A 30 -18.26 18.97 5.03
CA GLN A 30 -19.56 18.34 4.79
C GLN A 30 -20.45 19.14 3.82
N GLY A 31 -21.23 18.44 3.00
CA GLY A 31 -22.07 19.11 2.00
C GLY A 31 -22.75 18.17 1.02
N TRP A 32 -23.50 18.75 0.09
CA TRP A 32 -24.14 18.01 -1.00
C TRP A 32 -23.21 17.91 -2.20
N LEU A 33 -22.94 16.68 -2.65
CA LEU A 33 -22.26 16.43 -3.92
C LEU A 33 -23.16 15.59 -4.84
N LEU A 34 -22.99 15.77 -6.14
CA LEU A 34 -23.54 14.84 -7.13
C LEU A 34 -22.56 13.66 -7.26
N LYS A 35 -23.02 12.47 -6.92
CA LYS A 35 -22.29 11.22 -7.13
C LYS A 35 -22.74 10.55 -8.42
N ARG A 36 -21.81 10.22 -9.31
CA ARG A 36 -22.12 9.38 -10.49
C ARG A 36 -22.41 7.95 -10.05
N SER A 37 -23.49 7.34 -10.53
CA SER A 37 -23.68 5.89 -10.36
C SER A 37 -22.84 5.12 -11.37
N ASP A 38 -21.56 5.03 -11.07
CA ASP A 38 -20.69 3.99 -11.62
C ASP A 38 -21.31 2.64 -11.25
N GLY A 39 -21.67 1.83 -12.25
CA GLY A 39 -22.43 0.59 -12.05
C GLY A 39 -21.71 -0.37 -11.09
N LYS A 40 -22.47 -1.20 -10.34
CA LYS A 40 -21.96 -2.08 -9.26
C LYS A 40 -20.82 -3.04 -9.65
N HIS A 41 -20.47 -3.14 -10.92
CA HIS A 41 -19.45 -4.04 -11.48
C HIS A 41 -18.48 -3.31 -12.44
N SER A 42 -18.16 -2.03 -12.23
CA SER A 42 -17.26 -1.24 -13.11
C SER A 42 -15.77 -1.65 -13.06
N ALA A 43 -15.48 -2.94 -12.92
CA ALA A 43 -14.24 -3.55 -13.38
C ALA A 43 -14.61 -4.42 -14.59
N VAL A 44 -14.36 -3.89 -15.79
CA VAL A 44 -14.44 -4.61 -17.08
C VAL A 44 -15.82 -5.22 -17.39
N THR A 45 -16.84 -4.38 -17.66
CA THR A 45 -18.02 -4.83 -18.40
C THR A 45 -18.54 -3.74 -19.33
N PHE A 46 -18.34 -3.92 -20.65
CA PHE A 46 -18.67 -2.96 -21.70
C PHE A 46 -20.18 -2.93 -22.04
N GLY A 47 -21.01 -2.61 -21.05
CA GLY A 47 -22.44 -2.35 -21.23
C GLY A 47 -22.76 -0.86 -21.17
N ASN A 48 -23.66 -0.38 -22.04
CA ASN A 48 -24.21 0.99 -22.00
C ASN A 48 -25.16 1.18 -20.80
N VAL A 49 -24.60 1.15 -19.58
CA VAL A 49 -25.30 1.59 -18.37
C VAL A 49 -25.36 3.11 -18.40
N ILE A 50 -26.57 3.66 -18.48
CA ILE A 50 -26.82 5.11 -18.42
C ILE A 50 -26.26 5.62 -17.07
N LYS A 51 -25.34 6.60 -17.16
CA LYS A 51 -24.61 7.12 -16.01
C LYS A 51 -25.42 8.22 -15.32
N ASP A 52 -26.32 7.84 -14.42
CA ASP A 52 -27.07 8.83 -13.63
C ASP A 52 -26.16 9.54 -12.62
N TRP A 53 -26.34 10.86 -12.48
CA TRP A 53 -25.86 11.61 -11.33
C TRP A 53 -26.92 11.60 -10.22
N LYS A 54 -26.48 11.48 -8.96
CA LYS A 54 -27.34 11.33 -7.78
C LYS A 54 -26.81 12.19 -6.63
N LYS A 55 -27.56 13.22 -6.26
CA LYS A 55 -27.27 14.11 -5.10
C LYS A 55 -27.20 13.30 -3.81
N ARG A 56 -26.12 13.45 -3.04
CA ARG A 56 -25.86 12.75 -1.77
C ARG A 56 -25.19 13.70 -0.79
N TRP A 57 -25.49 13.55 0.50
CA TRP A 57 -24.80 14.29 1.55
C TRP A 57 -23.51 13.55 1.89
N PHE A 58 -22.38 14.23 1.82
CA PHE A 58 -21.06 13.70 2.17
C PHE A 58 -20.55 14.36 3.46
N LEU A 59 -19.72 13.62 4.19
CA LEU A 59 -19.07 14.07 5.42
C LEU A 59 -17.66 13.49 5.51
N ILE A 60 -16.69 14.31 5.89
CA ILE A 60 -15.34 13.89 6.27
C ILE A 60 -15.16 14.08 7.78
N ARG A 61 -14.83 12.99 8.49
CA ARG A 61 -14.63 12.96 9.95
C ARG A 61 -13.59 11.89 10.30
N ASP A 62 -12.64 12.20 11.17
CA ASP A 62 -11.66 11.23 11.72
C ASP A 62 -10.89 10.37 10.69
N GLY A 63 -10.53 10.95 9.54
CA GLY A 63 -9.89 10.20 8.46
C GLY A 63 -10.83 9.20 7.75
N THR A 64 -12.14 9.42 7.84
CA THR A 64 -13.17 8.68 7.11
C THR A 64 -14.02 9.62 6.27
N LEU A 65 -14.49 9.11 5.12
CA LEU A 65 -15.50 9.74 4.25
C LEU A 65 -16.77 8.91 4.36
N ALA A 66 -17.90 9.56 4.65
CA ALA A 66 -19.21 8.94 4.68
C ALA A 66 -20.15 9.62 3.67
N TYR A 67 -21.17 8.91 3.19
CA TYR A 67 -22.29 9.55 2.50
C TYR A 67 -23.63 8.84 2.68
N SER A 68 -24.70 9.63 2.63
CA SER A 68 -26.09 9.23 2.82
C SER A 68 -27.02 9.86 1.77
N LYS A 69 -28.27 9.40 1.70
CA LYS A 69 -29.32 10.06 0.91
C LYS A 69 -29.78 11.40 1.51
N GLU A 70 -29.79 11.50 2.84
CA GLU A 70 -30.29 12.67 3.57
C GLU A 70 -29.25 13.19 4.56
N ALA A 71 -29.19 14.51 4.75
CA ALA A 71 -28.28 15.14 5.71
C ALA A 71 -28.62 14.82 7.19
N SER A 72 -29.88 14.46 7.46
CA SER A 72 -30.40 13.98 8.76
C SER A 72 -29.67 12.73 9.28
N HIS A 73 -29.13 11.91 8.38
CA HIS A 73 -28.35 10.70 8.66
C HIS A 73 -26.85 10.98 8.86
N ALA A 74 -26.44 12.23 9.05
CA ALA A 74 -25.09 12.55 9.52
C ALA A 74 -24.86 11.96 10.94
N PRO A 75 -23.68 11.40 11.23
CA PRO A 75 -23.40 10.56 12.40
C PRO A 75 -23.46 11.24 13.78
N ASP A 76 -23.80 12.53 13.89
CA ASP A 76 -24.04 13.17 15.20
C ASP A 76 -25.27 12.60 15.94
N ASN A 77 -26.14 11.85 15.24
CA ASN A 77 -27.32 11.19 15.79
C ASN A 77 -27.10 9.71 16.20
N ASN A 78 -25.86 9.22 16.34
CA ASN A 78 -25.50 7.80 16.54
C ASN A 78 -25.99 6.82 15.45
N ALA A 79 -26.64 7.31 14.39
CA ALA A 79 -27.00 6.50 13.24
C ALA A 79 -25.74 6.21 12.40
N ALA A 80 -25.49 4.93 12.11
CA ALA A 80 -24.43 4.55 11.18
C ALA A 80 -24.77 5.05 9.77
N PRO A 81 -23.84 5.72 9.05
CA PRO A 81 -24.10 6.19 7.70
C PRO A 81 -24.27 5.02 6.72
N ASP A 82 -25.07 5.22 5.66
CA ASP A 82 -25.33 4.22 4.60
C ASP A 82 -24.03 3.59 4.06
N HIS A 83 -23.00 4.43 3.91
CA HIS A 83 -21.68 4.07 3.41
C HIS A 83 -20.57 4.83 4.15
N LEU A 84 -19.52 4.11 4.55
CA LEU A 84 -18.34 4.62 5.25
C LEU A 84 -17.07 4.12 4.55
N PHE A 85 -16.11 5.01 4.32
CA PHE A 85 -14.82 4.72 3.70
C PHE A 85 -13.71 5.24 4.61
N GLN A 86 -12.71 4.43 4.88
CA GLN A 86 -11.48 4.91 5.53
C GLN A 86 -10.61 5.58 4.46
N LEU A 87 -10.23 6.84 4.67
CA LEU A 87 -9.47 7.63 3.68
C LEU A 87 -7.99 7.24 3.60
N VAL A 88 -7.50 6.49 4.60
CA VAL A 88 -6.22 5.78 4.53
C VAL A 88 -6.26 4.76 3.38
N ASP A 89 -5.32 4.90 2.45
CA ASP A 89 -5.27 4.23 1.14
C ASP A 89 -6.42 4.62 0.18
N CYS A 90 -6.88 5.88 0.24
CA CYS A 90 -7.66 6.49 -0.83
C CYS A 90 -6.81 7.48 -1.64
N ALA A 91 -7.04 7.54 -2.95
CA ALA A 91 -6.47 8.56 -3.82
C ALA A 91 -7.55 9.49 -4.38
N VAL A 92 -7.23 10.77 -4.50
CA VAL A 92 -8.13 11.80 -5.03
C VAL A 92 -7.56 12.37 -6.32
N ARG A 93 -8.36 12.31 -7.38
CA ARG A 93 -7.99 12.79 -8.72
C ARG A 93 -8.94 13.91 -9.14
N GLN A 94 -8.45 15.12 -9.31
CA GLN A 94 -9.23 16.18 -9.98
C GLN A 94 -9.37 15.82 -11.47
N SER A 95 -10.45 16.22 -12.15
CA SER A 95 -10.70 15.78 -13.53
C SER A 95 -11.18 16.87 -14.49
N LYS A 96 -12.11 17.71 -14.04
CA LYS A 96 -12.69 18.83 -14.79
C LYS A 96 -13.09 19.92 -13.81
N SER A 97 -13.53 21.08 -14.32
CA SER A 97 -14.24 22.07 -13.50
C SER A 97 -15.31 21.42 -12.64
N ALA A 98 -15.24 21.65 -11.33
CA ALA A 98 -16.11 21.07 -10.30
C ALA A 98 -16.12 19.53 -10.14
N GLN A 99 -15.36 18.76 -10.93
CA GLN A 99 -15.31 17.28 -10.86
C GLN A 99 -14.01 16.73 -10.30
N PHE A 100 -14.16 15.75 -9.41
CA PHE A 100 -13.08 14.96 -8.85
C PHE A 100 -13.52 13.52 -8.63
N ALA A 101 -12.57 12.61 -8.48
CA ALA A 101 -12.82 11.21 -8.18
C ALA A 101 -12.10 10.82 -6.88
N VAL A 102 -12.80 10.09 -6.01
CA VAL A 102 -12.20 9.45 -4.83
C VAL A 102 -12.10 7.96 -5.10
N LEU A 103 -10.88 7.48 -5.24
CA LEU A 103 -10.56 6.07 -5.42
C LEU A 103 -10.37 5.47 -4.03
N SER A 104 -11.28 4.56 -3.66
CA SER A 104 -11.22 3.80 -2.42
C SER A 104 -10.99 2.32 -2.71
N ARG A 105 -10.62 1.55 -1.68
CA ARG A 105 -10.45 0.08 -1.72
C ARG A 105 -11.52 -0.65 -2.55
N GLU A 106 -12.79 -0.31 -2.32
CA GLU A 106 -13.92 -0.99 -2.95
C GLU A 106 -14.36 -0.35 -4.28
N ARG A 107 -14.28 0.99 -4.40
CA ARG A 107 -14.98 1.75 -5.43
C ARG A 107 -14.25 3.03 -5.81
N LEU A 108 -14.20 3.29 -7.11
CA LEU A 108 -14.13 4.63 -7.67
C LEU A 108 -15.45 5.36 -7.36
N LEU A 109 -15.36 6.55 -6.77
CA LEU A 109 -16.47 7.48 -6.59
C LEU A 109 -16.21 8.70 -7.47
N THR A 110 -16.86 8.79 -8.64
CA THR A 110 -16.84 10.04 -9.42
C THR A 110 -17.82 11.03 -8.80
N LEU A 111 -17.32 12.18 -8.34
CA LEU A 111 -18.07 13.22 -7.62
C LEU A 111 -18.04 14.55 -8.39
N CYS A 112 -19.07 15.36 -8.18
CA CYS A 112 -19.16 16.72 -8.67
C CYS A 112 -19.71 17.65 -7.60
N ALA A 113 -19.01 18.76 -7.39
CA ALA A 113 -19.46 19.88 -6.57
C ALA A 113 -20.31 20.86 -7.40
N ALA A 114 -20.87 21.89 -6.77
CA ALA A 114 -21.57 22.98 -7.48
C ALA A 114 -20.61 23.96 -8.16
N SER A 115 -19.34 23.99 -7.75
CA SER A 115 -18.30 24.86 -8.35
C SER A 115 -16.91 24.24 -8.25
N SER A 116 -15.94 24.78 -9.02
CA SER A 116 -14.55 24.34 -8.88
C SER A 116 -13.95 24.68 -7.52
N ALA A 117 -14.24 25.87 -6.99
CA ALA A 117 -13.72 26.28 -5.67
C ALA A 117 -14.21 25.34 -4.56
N GLU A 118 -15.44 24.85 -4.67
CA GLU A 118 -15.97 23.82 -3.77
C GLU A 118 -15.28 22.45 -4.01
N ALA A 119 -15.09 22.02 -5.26
CA ALA A 119 -14.34 20.78 -5.54
C ALA A 119 -12.89 20.83 -5.02
N GLU A 120 -12.20 21.97 -5.17
CA GLU A 120 -10.86 22.21 -4.63
C GLU A 120 -10.85 22.16 -3.10
N ALA A 121 -11.88 22.71 -2.43
CA ALA A 121 -12.04 22.58 -0.98
C ALA A 121 -12.24 21.12 -0.55
N TRP A 122 -13.08 20.35 -1.25
CA TRP A 122 -13.25 18.91 -0.99
C TRP A 122 -11.96 18.12 -1.19
N VAL A 123 -11.20 18.38 -2.27
CA VAL A 123 -9.90 17.73 -2.49
C VAL A 123 -8.94 18.07 -1.34
N ALA A 124 -8.84 19.34 -0.94
CA ALA A 124 -7.99 19.76 0.17
C ALA A 124 -8.42 19.12 1.51
N ALA A 125 -9.72 19.00 1.79
CA ALA A 125 -10.26 18.35 2.96
C ALA A 125 -9.97 16.83 3.00
N LEU A 126 -10.09 16.15 1.86
CA LEU A 126 -9.75 14.73 1.72
C LEU A 126 -8.26 14.48 1.98
N VAL A 127 -7.39 15.36 1.45
CA VAL A 127 -5.93 15.28 1.66
C VAL A 127 -5.57 15.57 3.12
N ALA A 128 -6.17 16.59 3.74
CA ALA A 128 -6.02 16.87 5.16
C ALA A 128 -6.51 15.72 6.06
N ALA A 129 -7.45 14.91 5.57
CA ALA A 129 -7.96 13.70 6.21
C ALA A 129 -7.16 12.42 5.86
N GLY A 130 -6.06 12.54 5.11
CA GLY A 130 -5.11 11.44 4.85
C GLY A 130 -5.24 10.73 3.50
N ALA A 131 -6.00 11.26 2.54
CA ALA A 131 -6.01 10.75 1.18
C ALA A 131 -4.82 11.27 0.35
N GLU A 132 -4.30 10.46 -0.56
CA GLU A 132 -3.22 10.83 -1.48
C GLU A 132 -3.76 11.65 -2.66
N ILE A 133 -3.01 12.65 -3.15
CA ILE A 133 -3.32 13.31 -4.42
C ILE A 133 -2.82 12.41 -5.56
N SER A 134 -3.73 11.91 -6.38
CA SER A 134 -3.36 11.36 -7.69
C SER A 134 -3.26 12.52 -8.67
N VAL A 135 -2.05 12.73 -9.18
CA VAL A 135 -1.82 13.65 -10.31
C VAL A 135 -2.66 13.20 -11.51
N ASP A 136 -3.05 14.15 -12.36
CA ASP A 136 -3.79 13.87 -13.60
C ASP A 136 -3.12 12.76 -14.42
N GLU A 137 -3.94 11.86 -14.94
CA GLU A 137 -3.53 10.59 -15.55
C GLU A 137 -2.53 10.84 -16.70
N PRO A 138 -1.22 10.59 -16.51
CA PRO A 138 -0.24 10.96 -17.51
C PRO A 138 -0.51 10.18 -18.80
N ALA A 139 -0.49 10.88 -19.94
CA ALA A 139 -0.57 10.24 -21.24
C ALA A 139 0.57 9.21 -21.37
N PRO A 140 0.34 8.06 -22.06
CA PRO A 140 1.40 7.09 -22.32
C PRO A 140 2.63 7.79 -22.93
N ARG A 141 3.78 7.65 -22.27
CA ARG A 141 5.02 8.35 -22.61
C ARG A 141 6.21 7.43 -22.40
N PRO A 142 7.39 7.72 -22.95
CA PRO A 142 8.62 7.05 -22.52
C PRO A 142 8.98 7.46 -21.08
N PRO A 143 9.80 6.66 -20.38
CA PRO A 143 10.36 7.06 -19.09
C PRO A 143 11.29 8.27 -19.26
N ASN A 144 11.29 9.18 -18.30
CA ASN A 144 12.14 10.37 -18.24
C ASN A 144 13.58 9.99 -17.84
N ALA A 145 14.49 10.97 -17.77
CA ALA A 145 15.91 10.70 -17.48
C ALA A 145 16.15 10.03 -16.12
N HIS A 146 15.40 10.44 -15.07
CA HIS A 146 15.52 9.87 -13.73
C HIS A 146 14.91 8.46 -13.65
N GLU A 147 13.72 8.28 -14.24
CA GLU A 147 13.06 6.98 -14.34
C GLU A 147 13.91 5.96 -15.12
N ARG A 148 14.62 6.39 -16.17
CA ARG A 148 15.55 5.53 -16.92
C ARG A 148 16.77 5.11 -16.09
N GLU A 149 17.31 5.99 -15.24
CA GLU A 149 18.42 5.62 -14.36
C GLU A 149 17.95 4.67 -13.24
N ALA A 150 16.75 4.86 -12.70
CA ALA A 150 16.14 3.92 -11.75
C ALA A 150 15.93 2.53 -12.38
N LEU A 151 15.35 2.46 -13.59
CA LEU A 151 15.16 1.20 -14.33
C LEU A 151 16.49 0.53 -14.69
N LYS A 152 17.53 1.30 -15.02
CA LYS A 152 18.90 0.82 -15.24
C LYS A 152 19.49 0.22 -13.96
N ALA A 153 19.40 0.92 -12.83
CA ALA A 153 19.91 0.45 -11.54
C ALA A 153 19.19 -0.83 -11.07
N ILE A 154 17.87 -0.92 -11.28
CA ILE A 154 17.09 -2.15 -11.05
C ILE A 154 17.63 -3.29 -11.93
N GLY A 155 17.89 -3.03 -13.22
CA GLY A 155 18.46 -4.02 -14.14
C GLY A 155 19.87 -4.49 -13.79
N GLU A 156 20.72 -3.58 -13.30
CA GLU A 156 22.04 -3.88 -12.76
C GLU A 156 21.93 -4.79 -11.51
N GLN A 157 21.12 -4.41 -10.51
CA GLN A 157 20.89 -5.21 -9.29
C GLN A 157 20.27 -6.59 -9.56
N LEU A 158 19.39 -6.72 -10.55
CA LEU A 158 18.82 -8.01 -10.98
C LEU A 158 19.87 -8.91 -11.65
N SER A 159 20.95 -8.33 -12.17
CA SER A 159 22.03 -9.04 -12.85
C SER A 159 23.20 -9.36 -11.93
N THR A 160 23.40 -8.58 -10.86
CA THR A 160 24.38 -8.84 -9.79
C THR A 160 24.00 -10.12 -9.01
N PRO A 161 24.83 -11.17 -8.99
CA PRO A 161 24.62 -12.33 -8.14
C PRO A 161 24.83 -11.98 -6.66
N VAL A 162 24.01 -12.57 -5.78
CA VAL A 162 24.24 -12.48 -4.34
C VAL A 162 25.43 -13.36 -3.97
N ASP A 163 26.41 -12.76 -3.30
CA ASP A 163 27.66 -13.38 -2.84
C ASP A 163 27.93 -12.99 -1.38
N TRP A 164 28.18 -13.99 -0.52
CA TRP A 164 28.47 -13.85 0.90
C TRP A 164 29.85 -13.23 1.18
N ALA A 165 30.76 -13.16 0.20
CA ALA A 165 32.01 -12.42 0.33
C ALA A 165 31.81 -10.89 0.34
N VAL A 166 30.64 -10.42 -0.11
CA VAL A 166 30.30 -8.99 -0.18
C VAL A 166 29.61 -8.56 1.11
N ALA A 167 30.22 -7.61 1.83
CA ALA A 167 29.75 -7.18 3.15
C ALA A 167 28.32 -6.58 3.15
N SER A 168 27.91 -5.88 2.08
CA SER A 168 26.55 -5.36 1.95
C SER A 168 25.51 -6.49 1.85
N HIS A 169 25.79 -7.54 1.08
CA HIS A 169 24.91 -8.70 0.97
C HIS A 169 24.75 -9.43 2.32
N LEU A 170 25.84 -9.66 3.05
CA LEU A 170 25.78 -10.24 4.40
C LEU A 170 24.95 -9.37 5.35
N THR A 171 25.15 -8.06 5.33
CA THR A 171 24.40 -7.10 6.18
C THR A 171 22.90 -7.16 5.87
N SER A 172 22.52 -7.22 4.59
CA SER A 172 21.11 -7.36 4.18
C SER A 172 20.51 -8.71 4.59
N LEU A 173 21.26 -9.82 4.47
CA LEU A 173 20.81 -11.12 4.96
C LEU A 173 20.63 -11.12 6.49
N GLU A 174 21.56 -10.53 7.25
CA GLU A 174 21.47 -10.44 8.71
C GLU A 174 20.24 -9.64 9.17
N ARG A 175 19.91 -8.53 8.48
CA ARG A 175 18.67 -7.76 8.71
C ARG A 175 17.42 -8.63 8.52
N VAL A 176 17.32 -9.35 7.39
CA VAL A 176 16.19 -10.26 7.11
C VAL A 176 16.09 -11.37 8.16
N TRP A 177 17.22 -11.99 8.53
CA TRP A 177 17.29 -13.05 9.53
C TRP A 177 16.73 -12.61 10.90
N HIS A 178 17.13 -11.42 11.36
CA HIS A 178 16.67 -10.86 12.63
C HIS A 178 15.21 -10.41 12.58
N ALA A 179 14.78 -9.72 11.52
CA ALA A 179 13.39 -9.26 11.38
C ALA A 179 12.39 -10.43 11.41
N LEU A 180 12.70 -11.51 10.69
CA LEU A 180 11.88 -12.73 10.64
C LEU A 180 12.06 -13.65 11.87
N ARG A 181 12.98 -13.32 12.80
CA ARG A 181 13.30 -14.10 14.01
C ARG A 181 13.65 -15.57 13.75
N LEU A 182 14.37 -15.85 12.66
CA LEU A 182 14.76 -17.21 12.26
C LEU A 182 15.60 -17.92 13.33
N SER A 183 16.24 -17.15 14.21
CA SER A 183 16.92 -17.59 15.42
C SER A 183 16.12 -18.46 16.40
N HIS A 184 14.77 -18.43 16.41
CA HIS A 184 13.99 -19.13 17.44
C HIS A 184 13.63 -20.56 17.02
N ALA A 185 14.47 -21.53 17.36
CA ALA A 185 14.22 -22.96 17.20
C ALA A 185 14.15 -23.66 18.58
N GLY A 186 12.95 -23.80 19.13
CA GLY A 186 12.68 -24.58 20.35
C GLY A 186 13.16 -23.93 21.66
N GLU A 187 12.91 -24.64 22.76
CA GLU A 187 13.34 -24.27 24.11
C GLU A 187 14.87 -24.42 24.24
N GLY A 188 15.63 -23.30 24.22
CA GLY A 188 17.04 -23.36 24.62
C GLY A 188 17.94 -22.23 24.15
N GLY A 189 17.69 -21.58 23.01
CA GLY A 189 18.57 -20.50 22.56
C GLY A 189 18.20 -19.85 21.23
N ALA A 190 18.62 -18.59 21.08
CA ALA A 190 18.61 -17.92 19.79
C ALA A 190 19.78 -18.42 18.94
N LEU A 191 19.51 -19.05 17.79
CA LEU A 191 20.54 -19.36 16.81
C LEU A 191 21.21 -18.05 16.35
N ALA A 192 22.53 -18.01 16.35
CA ALA A 192 23.29 -16.92 15.74
C ALA A 192 22.96 -16.85 14.23
N PHE A 193 23.17 -15.67 13.64
CA PHE A 193 23.10 -15.51 12.19
C PHE A 193 24.13 -16.44 11.52
N SER A 194 23.72 -17.11 10.45
CA SER A 194 24.60 -17.89 9.59
C SER A 194 24.12 -17.78 8.15
N PRO A 195 25.01 -17.50 7.17
CA PRO A 195 24.63 -17.38 5.77
C PRO A 195 24.12 -18.71 5.20
N ASP A 196 24.73 -19.85 5.55
CA ASP A 196 24.17 -21.18 5.30
C ASP A 196 23.49 -21.71 6.57
N SER A 197 22.18 -21.96 6.51
CA SER A 197 21.40 -22.41 7.67
C SER A 197 20.06 -23.04 7.30
N ALA A 198 19.68 -24.10 8.01
CA ALA A 198 18.33 -24.65 7.94
C ALA A 198 17.24 -23.63 8.35
N GLY A 199 17.59 -22.57 9.08
CA GLY A 199 16.67 -21.49 9.45
C GLY A 199 16.06 -20.76 8.25
N TRP A 200 16.77 -20.66 7.12
CA TRP A 200 16.26 -20.00 5.91
C TRP A 200 15.03 -20.69 5.33
N ARG A 201 14.93 -22.02 5.41
CA ARG A 201 13.76 -22.77 4.94
C ARG A 201 12.47 -22.37 5.67
N ARG A 202 12.57 -21.85 6.90
CA ARG A 202 11.45 -21.35 7.70
C ARG A 202 10.90 -20.02 7.19
N ALA A 203 11.72 -19.20 6.55
CA ALA A 203 11.28 -18.04 5.77
C ALA A 203 10.74 -18.41 4.37
N GLY A 204 10.71 -19.69 4.01
CA GLY A 204 10.25 -20.14 2.70
C GLY A 204 11.31 -20.07 1.61
N PHE A 205 12.60 -19.98 1.94
CA PHE A 205 13.66 -20.38 1.02
C PHE A 205 13.56 -21.90 0.74
N LEU A 206 14.02 -22.33 -0.43
CA LEU A 206 14.06 -23.73 -0.85
C LEU A 206 15.38 -24.40 -0.39
N SER A 207 16.44 -23.62 -0.35
CA SER A 207 17.81 -23.98 0.01
C SER A 207 18.12 -23.70 1.50
N THR A 208 19.29 -24.16 1.98
CA THR A 208 19.88 -23.66 3.23
C THR A 208 20.84 -22.49 2.98
N ASP A 209 21.40 -22.40 1.77
CA ASP A 209 22.04 -21.20 1.24
C ASP A 209 20.98 -20.34 0.50
N PRO A 210 20.63 -19.15 1.01
CA PRO A 210 19.66 -18.28 0.34
C PRO A 210 20.19 -17.70 -0.98
N ALA A 211 21.51 -17.62 -1.20
CA ALA A 211 22.07 -17.07 -2.45
C ALA A 211 21.66 -17.93 -3.65
N ALA A 212 21.66 -19.26 -3.51
CA ALA A 212 21.18 -20.20 -4.54
C ALA A 212 19.73 -19.96 -4.98
N ASP A 213 18.86 -19.47 -4.09
CA ASP A 213 17.46 -19.13 -4.40
C ASP A 213 17.34 -17.69 -4.94
N LEU A 214 18.14 -16.76 -4.39
CA LEU A 214 18.22 -15.37 -4.81
C LEU A 214 18.82 -15.20 -6.22
N ARG A 215 19.51 -16.20 -6.80
CA ARG A 215 19.91 -16.21 -8.22
C ARG A 215 18.78 -15.81 -9.17
N GLY A 216 17.54 -16.18 -8.84
CA GLY A 216 16.36 -15.80 -9.59
C GLY A 216 16.13 -14.29 -9.66
N GLY A 217 16.54 -13.50 -8.66
CA GLY A 217 16.27 -12.05 -8.57
C GLY A 217 17.48 -11.16 -8.26
N GLY A 218 18.69 -11.74 -8.18
CA GLY A 218 19.94 -11.00 -7.92
C GLY A 218 19.95 -10.25 -6.59
N GLU A 219 20.82 -9.25 -6.51
CA GLU A 219 20.88 -8.26 -5.44
C GLU A 219 19.54 -7.53 -5.25
N ALA A 220 18.77 -7.30 -6.33
CA ALA A 220 17.47 -6.61 -6.25
C ALA A 220 16.47 -7.35 -5.35
N ALA A 221 16.45 -8.68 -5.37
CA ALA A 221 15.59 -9.46 -4.49
C ALA A 221 16.07 -9.50 -3.04
N LEU A 222 17.38 -9.47 -2.80
CA LEU A 222 17.93 -9.34 -1.45
C LEU A 222 17.61 -7.96 -0.85
N SER A 223 17.81 -6.91 -1.65
CA SER A 223 17.49 -5.53 -1.27
C SER A 223 16.01 -5.34 -1.01
N PHE A 224 15.12 -5.95 -1.82
CA PHE A 224 13.68 -5.97 -1.54
C PHE A 224 13.35 -6.63 -0.19
N LEU A 225 13.91 -7.82 0.09
CA LEU A 225 13.64 -8.54 1.33
C LEU A 225 14.14 -7.77 2.55
N ALA A 226 15.32 -7.16 2.48
CA ALA A 226 15.84 -6.30 3.53
C ALA A 226 14.96 -5.05 3.72
N TRP A 227 14.67 -4.32 2.65
CA TRP A 227 13.77 -3.16 2.69
C TRP A 227 12.42 -3.50 3.34
N TYR A 228 11.79 -4.60 2.95
CA TYR A 228 10.50 -5.03 3.49
C TYR A 228 10.62 -5.40 4.98
N ALA A 229 11.71 -6.06 5.37
CA ALA A 229 12.03 -6.37 6.76
C ALA A 229 12.21 -5.10 7.64
N ASP A 230 12.67 -3.97 7.10
CA ASP A 230 12.82 -2.71 7.84
C ASP A 230 11.56 -1.82 7.78
N ALA A 231 10.91 -1.73 6.61
CA ALA A 231 9.73 -0.90 6.39
C ALA A 231 8.48 -1.45 7.06
N ALA A 232 8.35 -2.78 7.17
CA ALA A 232 7.21 -3.44 7.81
C ALA A 232 7.61 -4.76 8.52
N PRO A 233 8.51 -4.73 9.53
CA PRO A 233 9.07 -5.92 10.19
C PRO A 233 8.02 -6.89 10.73
N ASP A 234 6.96 -6.36 11.35
CA ASP A 234 5.89 -7.19 11.91
C ASP A 234 4.98 -7.77 10.83
N HIS A 235 4.81 -7.09 9.67
CA HIS A 235 4.10 -7.66 8.52
C HIS A 235 4.89 -8.79 7.89
N ALA A 236 6.15 -8.54 7.51
CA ALA A 236 7.01 -9.54 6.89
C ALA A 236 7.12 -10.81 7.76
N ARG A 237 7.25 -10.63 9.09
CA ARG A 237 7.24 -11.74 10.06
C ARG A 237 5.88 -12.44 10.13
N ALA A 238 4.77 -11.71 10.16
CA ALA A 238 3.43 -12.30 10.21
C ALA A 238 3.10 -13.11 8.96
N ALA A 239 3.41 -12.58 7.77
CA ALA A 239 3.24 -13.26 6.50
C ALA A 239 4.09 -14.54 6.43
N ALA A 240 5.41 -14.44 6.67
CA ALA A 240 6.29 -15.60 6.67
C ALA A 240 5.86 -16.68 7.68
N ALA A 241 5.48 -16.29 8.91
CA ALA A 241 5.01 -17.22 9.94
C ALA A 241 3.62 -17.82 9.64
N HIS A 242 2.74 -17.11 8.93
CA HIS A 242 1.47 -17.65 8.45
C HIS A 242 1.71 -18.73 7.39
N GLN A 243 2.54 -18.44 6.38
CA GLN A 243 2.88 -19.41 5.32
C GLN A 243 3.61 -20.64 5.87
N LEU A 244 4.56 -20.46 6.81
CA LEU A 244 5.24 -21.57 7.47
C LEU A 244 4.25 -22.49 8.19
N ARG A 245 3.35 -21.92 8.99
CA ARG A 245 2.34 -22.68 9.73
C ARG A 245 1.44 -23.50 8.80
N LEU A 246 0.97 -22.89 7.70
CA LEU A 246 0.18 -23.59 6.70
C LEU A 246 0.92 -24.80 6.10
N ARG A 247 2.24 -24.68 5.88
CA ARG A 247 3.09 -25.78 5.40
C ARG A 247 3.28 -26.86 6.46
N GLU A 248 3.52 -26.49 7.71
CA GLU A 248 3.69 -27.44 8.82
C GLU A 248 2.39 -28.22 9.11
N GLU A 249 1.25 -27.53 9.21
CA GLU A 249 -0.08 -28.11 9.45
C GLU A 249 -0.54 -29.07 8.34
N SER A 250 -0.07 -28.88 7.11
CA SER A 250 -0.48 -29.67 5.95
C SER A 250 0.59 -30.65 5.42
N GLY A 251 1.70 -30.83 6.12
CA GLY A 251 2.84 -31.63 5.62
C GLY A 251 3.44 -31.11 4.30
N GLY A 252 3.27 -29.82 3.99
CA GLY A 252 3.77 -29.16 2.77
C GLY A 252 2.78 -29.03 1.60
N GLU A 253 1.56 -29.58 1.68
CA GLU A 253 0.53 -29.41 0.63
C GLU A 253 -0.02 -27.98 0.48
N ARG A 254 0.00 -27.20 1.55
CA ARG A 254 -0.53 -25.83 1.66
C ARG A 254 0.55 -24.84 2.06
N GLY A 255 0.30 -23.56 1.83
CA GLY A 255 1.21 -22.45 2.13
C GLY A 255 2.26 -22.25 1.03
N LEU A 256 2.57 -20.99 0.73
CA LEU A 256 3.54 -20.65 -0.32
C LEU A 256 4.96 -20.51 0.26
N PRO A 257 6.01 -20.76 -0.53
CA PRO A 257 7.39 -20.51 -0.11
C PRO A 257 7.64 -19.00 -0.11
N TRP A 258 7.33 -18.32 1.00
CA TRP A 258 7.26 -16.85 1.11
C TRP A 258 8.45 -16.11 0.47
N ALA A 259 9.70 -16.45 0.85
CA ALA A 259 10.87 -15.83 0.26
C ALA A 259 11.01 -16.11 -1.25
N ALA A 260 10.80 -17.35 -1.71
CA ALA A 260 10.85 -17.67 -3.14
C ALA A 260 9.75 -16.99 -3.95
N ALA A 261 8.56 -16.80 -3.38
CA ALA A 261 7.47 -16.05 -3.99
C ALA A 261 7.80 -14.55 -4.09
N ALA A 262 8.47 -13.99 -3.09
CA ALA A 262 8.98 -12.62 -3.15
C ALA A 262 10.02 -12.45 -4.29
N VAL A 263 10.97 -13.38 -4.44
CA VAL A 263 11.94 -13.39 -5.55
C VAL A 263 11.25 -13.43 -6.91
N GLU A 264 10.22 -14.27 -7.08
CA GLU A 264 9.44 -14.35 -8.31
C GLU A 264 8.67 -13.03 -8.57
N CYS A 265 8.11 -12.40 -7.53
CA CYS A 265 7.42 -11.10 -7.64
C CYS A 265 8.37 -9.96 -8.05
N VAL A 266 9.59 -9.93 -7.51
CA VAL A 266 10.66 -8.99 -7.92
C VAL A 266 10.92 -9.12 -9.43
N ARG A 267 10.99 -10.36 -9.94
CA ARG A 267 11.18 -10.61 -11.37
C ARG A 267 10.00 -10.20 -12.23
N ILE A 268 8.78 -10.50 -11.78
CA ILE A 268 7.56 -10.16 -12.52
C ILE A 268 7.43 -8.64 -12.66
N VAL A 269 7.63 -7.88 -11.58
CA VAL A 269 7.56 -6.42 -11.64
C VAL A 269 8.67 -5.85 -12.53
N ALA A 270 9.88 -6.40 -12.49
CA ALA A 270 10.98 -5.96 -13.35
C ALA A 270 10.75 -6.24 -14.85
N ASP A 271 10.23 -7.41 -15.19
CA ASP A 271 9.86 -7.82 -16.55
C ASP A 271 8.70 -6.94 -17.09
N LEU A 272 7.69 -6.68 -16.25
CA LEU A 272 6.57 -5.78 -16.57
C LEU A 272 6.99 -4.33 -16.79
N LEU A 273 8.02 -3.86 -16.09
CA LEU A 273 8.65 -2.55 -16.28
C LEU A 273 9.67 -2.53 -17.42
N GLU A 274 9.88 -3.67 -18.10
CA GLU A 274 10.91 -3.89 -19.12
C GLU A 274 12.34 -3.59 -18.65
N ALA A 275 12.61 -3.54 -17.35
CA ALA A 275 13.95 -3.23 -16.82
C ALA A 275 14.98 -4.27 -17.25
N VAL A 276 14.56 -5.53 -17.32
CA VAL A 276 15.34 -6.68 -17.81
C VAL A 276 14.50 -7.56 -18.73
N THR A 277 15.18 -8.31 -19.59
CA THR A 277 14.60 -9.47 -20.28
C THR A 277 14.68 -10.71 -19.41
N PHE A 278 14.00 -11.79 -19.82
CA PHE A 278 14.15 -13.13 -19.24
C PHE A 278 15.60 -13.65 -19.24
N ALA A 279 16.48 -13.12 -20.09
CA ALA A 279 17.89 -13.49 -20.18
C ALA A 279 18.81 -12.61 -19.32
N ASN A 280 18.27 -11.79 -18.41
CA ASN A 280 19.00 -10.80 -17.60
C ASN A 280 19.78 -9.76 -18.44
N THR A 281 19.37 -9.50 -19.68
CA THR A 281 19.86 -8.35 -20.45
C THR A 281 19.00 -7.13 -20.14
N PRO A 282 19.50 -5.89 -20.30
CA PRO A 282 18.65 -4.69 -20.27
C PRO A 282 17.47 -4.84 -21.25
N GLY A 283 16.27 -4.43 -20.82
CA GLY A 283 15.06 -4.54 -21.64
C GLY A 283 14.69 -3.24 -22.39
N GLY A 284 13.48 -3.21 -22.95
CA GLY A 284 13.03 -2.24 -23.95
C GLY A 284 12.53 -0.88 -23.42
N TYR A 285 12.60 -0.64 -22.11
CA TYR A 285 11.90 0.46 -21.43
C TYR A 285 12.15 1.85 -22.02
N GLY A 286 13.32 2.10 -22.65
CA GLY A 286 13.68 3.40 -23.22
C GLY A 286 12.74 3.93 -24.30
N SER A 287 12.01 3.05 -25.01
CA SER A 287 11.03 3.41 -26.05
C SER A 287 9.58 3.07 -25.71
N SER A 288 9.34 2.34 -24.62
CA SER A 288 8.02 1.82 -24.22
C SER A 288 7.08 2.94 -23.75
N LEU A 289 5.86 2.97 -24.29
CA LEU A 289 4.89 4.05 -24.03
C LEU A 289 3.90 3.64 -22.94
N ARG A 290 4.17 4.05 -21.69
CA ARG A 290 3.37 3.66 -20.52
C ARG A 290 3.05 4.84 -19.62
N ARG A 291 2.07 4.61 -18.74
CA ARG A 291 1.61 5.57 -17.71
C ARG A 291 2.30 5.36 -16.37
N CYS A 292 2.77 4.14 -16.11
CA CYS A 292 3.27 3.70 -14.81
C CYS A 292 4.69 4.16 -14.45
N TRP A 293 5.38 4.95 -15.29
CA TRP A 293 6.76 5.35 -15.02
C TRP A 293 6.91 6.24 -13.76
N SER A 294 5.87 6.97 -13.37
CA SER A 294 5.81 7.69 -12.09
C SER A 294 5.99 6.74 -10.89
N LEU A 295 5.58 5.47 -11.00
CA LEU A 295 5.60 4.51 -9.91
C LEU A 295 7.02 4.07 -9.52
N VAL A 296 8.03 4.28 -10.38
CA VAL A 296 9.44 3.98 -10.10
C VAL A 296 10.26 5.22 -9.70
N GLN A 297 9.65 6.41 -9.59
CA GLN A 297 10.36 7.62 -9.14
C GLN A 297 10.69 7.69 -7.64
N PRO A 298 9.81 7.25 -6.71
CA PRO A 298 10.19 7.17 -5.31
C PRO A 298 11.37 6.20 -5.15
N GLU A 299 12.26 6.46 -4.20
CA GLU A 299 13.42 5.59 -3.90
C GLU A 299 12.99 4.13 -3.68
N ASP A 300 11.86 3.94 -3.00
CA ASP A 300 11.21 2.65 -2.74
C ASP A 300 10.07 2.31 -3.72
N GLY A 301 9.97 2.99 -4.85
CA GLY A 301 8.86 2.87 -5.81
C GLY A 301 8.77 1.45 -6.40
N PHE A 302 9.90 0.90 -6.82
CA PHE A 302 10.00 -0.48 -7.31
C PHE A 302 9.63 -1.50 -6.22
N PHE A 303 10.21 -1.41 -5.02
CA PHE A 303 9.90 -2.33 -3.92
C PHE A 303 8.44 -2.22 -3.45
N SER A 304 7.86 -1.03 -3.52
CA SER A 304 6.42 -0.84 -3.30
C SER A 304 5.56 -1.61 -4.30
N LEU A 305 5.93 -1.62 -5.59
CA LEU A 305 5.24 -2.43 -6.61
C LEU A 305 5.42 -3.94 -6.38
N VAL A 306 6.60 -4.38 -5.92
CA VAL A 306 6.85 -5.78 -5.55
C VAL A 306 5.98 -6.20 -4.36
N LEU A 307 5.84 -5.35 -3.34
CA LEU A 307 4.95 -5.64 -2.20
C LEU A 307 3.48 -5.75 -2.63
N VAL A 308 3.02 -4.87 -3.53
CA VAL A 308 1.69 -4.96 -4.17
C VAL A 308 1.53 -6.30 -4.92
N ALA A 309 2.58 -6.80 -5.56
CA ALA A 309 2.55 -8.09 -6.27
C ALA A 309 2.48 -9.28 -5.31
N ILE A 310 3.20 -9.23 -4.19
CA ILE A 310 3.12 -10.25 -3.13
C ILE A 310 1.71 -10.27 -2.52
N ASP A 311 1.15 -9.12 -2.12
CA ASP A 311 -0.23 -9.03 -1.61
C ASP A 311 -1.25 -9.66 -2.58
N ALA A 312 -1.06 -9.46 -3.89
CA ALA A 312 -1.90 -10.03 -4.93
C ALA A 312 -1.72 -11.56 -5.08
N VAL A 313 -0.48 -12.05 -4.99
CA VAL A 313 -0.18 -13.49 -5.03
C VAL A 313 -0.76 -14.20 -3.81
N GLU A 314 -0.59 -13.65 -2.60
CA GLU A 314 -1.16 -14.23 -1.38
C GLU A 314 -2.69 -14.31 -1.46
N ARG A 315 -3.35 -13.27 -1.97
CA ARG A 315 -4.82 -13.26 -2.19
C ARG A 315 -5.29 -14.30 -3.20
N GLU A 316 -4.65 -14.41 -4.36
CA GLU A 316 -5.01 -15.42 -5.36
C GLU A 316 -4.74 -16.84 -4.86
N PHE A 317 -3.75 -17.00 -4.00
CA PHE A 317 -3.38 -18.26 -3.39
C PHE A 317 -4.33 -18.64 -2.23
N GLU A 318 -4.82 -17.67 -1.45
CA GLU A 318 -5.95 -17.83 -0.51
C GLU A 318 -7.20 -18.31 -1.25
N ALA A 319 -7.57 -17.63 -2.35
CA ALA A 319 -8.72 -18.01 -3.18
C ALA A 319 -8.58 -19.41 -3.80
N ALA A 320 -7.35 -19.90 -4.00
CA ALA A 320 -7.04 -21.27 -4.42
C ALA A 320 -7.03 -22.30 -3.26
N GLY A 321 -7.37 -21.90 -2.03
CA GLY A 321 -7.37 -22.76 -0.84
C GLY A 321 -5.98 -23.02 -0.26
N TRP A 322 -5.03 -22.10 -0.51
CA TRP A 322 -3.63 -22.16 -0.09
C TRP A 322 -2.80 -23.32 -0.69
N LYS A 323 -3.25 -23.96 -1.76
CA LYS A 323 -2.62 -25.19 -2.30
C LYS A 323 -1.31 -24.90 -3.05
N TYR A 324 -0.21 -25.53 -2.64
CA TYR A 324 1.10 -25.33 -3.28
C TYR A 324 1.10 -25.59 -4.79
N ALA A 325 0.37 -26.62 -5.24
CA ALA A 325 0.21 -26.94 -6.67
C ALA A 325 -0.40 -25.79 -7.51
N SER A 326 -1.14 -24.87 -6.88
CA SER A 326 -1.74 -23.71 -7.55
C SER A 326 -0.79 -22.51 -7.67
N PHE A 327 0.40 -22.54 -7.04
CA PHE A 327 1.32 -21.40 -6.94
C PHE A 327 1.62 -20.74 -8.30
N ARG A 328 2.12 -21.49 -9.29
CA ARG A 328 2.40 -20.94 -10.63
C ARG A 328 1.15 -20.38 -11.33
N GLY A 329 -0.03 -20.94 -11.07
CA GLY A 329 -1.30 -20.43 -11.60
C GLY A 329 -1.69 -19.09 -10.99
N CYS A 330 -1.55 -18.94 -9.66
CA CYS A 330 -1.80 -17.68 -8.96
C CYS A 330 -0.82 -16.59 -9.42
N VAL A 331 0.47 -16.92 -9.50
CA VAL A 331 1.52 -16.02 -10.02
C VAL A 331 1.24 -15.58 -11.46
N GLY A 332 0.82 -16.50 -12.34
CA GLY A 332 0.44 -16.19 -13.72
C GLY A 332 -0.77 -15.24 -13.83
N LYS A 333 -1.80 -15.43 -13.00
CA LYS A 333 -2.95 -14.51 -12.93
C LYS A 333 -2.52 -13.11 -12.50
N VAL A 334 -1.67 -13.01 -11.47
CA VAL A 334 -1.18 -11.72 -10.96
C VAL A 334 -0.35 -11.01 -12.01
N LYS A 335 0.55 -11.72 -12.72
CA LYS A 335 1.31 -11.15 -13.85
C LYS A 335 0.38 -10.56 -14.91
N ASN A 336 -0.69 -11.28 -15.29
CA ASN A 336 -1.65 -10.79 -16.28
C ASN A 336 -2.40 -9.54 -15.78
N ALA A 337 -2.93 -9.57 -14.55
CA ALA A 337 -3.65 -8.44 -13.96
C ALA A 337 -2.76 -7.18 -13.79
N PHE A 338 -1.48 -7.37 -13.44
CA PHE A 338 -0.49 -6.30 -13.45
C PHE A 338 -0.21 -5.79 -14.88
N SER A 339 -0.07 -6.68 -15.86
CA SER A 339 0.15 -6.30 -17.26
C SER A 339 -1.02 -5.49 -17.83
N GLU A 340 -2.25 -5.80 -17.45
CA GLU A 340 -3.44 -5.01 -17.79
C GLU A 340 -3.42 -3.63 -17.10
N ALA A 341 -3.03 -3.57 -15.82
CA ALA A 341 -2.99 -2.32 -15.05
C ALA A 341 -1.83 -1.37 -15.41
N LEU A 342 -0.71 -1.92 -15.90
CA LEU A 342 0.54 -1.20 -16.23
C LEU A 342 0.84 -1.09 -17.74
N GLY A 343 0.02 -1.69 -18.60
CA GLY A 343 0.29 -1.88 -20.04
C GLY A 343 0.04 -0.67 -20.95
N GLU A 344 0.44 -0.81 -22.22
CA GLU A 344 0.36 0.24 -23.25
C GLU A 344 -1.08 0.59 -23.66
N GLU A 345 -1.96 -0.42 -23.80
CA GLU A 345 -3.36 -0.24 -24.26
C GLU A 345 -4.31 0.31 -23.18
N ALA A 346 -3.78 0.67 -22.01
CA ALA A 346 -4.58 1.03 -20.85
C ALA A 346 -5.24 2.42 -21.01
N SER A 347 -6.44 2.38 -21.62
CA SER A 347 -7.49 3.41 -21.57
C SER A 347 -7.99 3.74 -20.15
N SER A 348 -7.44 3.06 -19.14
CA SER A 348 -7.68 3.23 -17.69
C SER A 348 -6.42 2.92 -16.84
N GLY A 349 -5.22 3.09 -17.40
CA GLY A 349 -3.97 2.64 -16.77
C GLY A 349 -3.59 3.40 -15.51
N CYS A 350 -2.97 2.71 -14.55
CA CYS A 350 -2.69 3.24 -13.22
C CYS A 350 -1.47 4.19 -13.24
N GLY A 351 -1.68 5.45 -12.88
CA GLY A 351 -0.63 6.46 -12.67
C GLY A 351 -0.15 6.56 -11.21
N SER A 352 -0.90 5.98 -10.27
CA SER A 352 -0.56 5.92 -8.83
C SER A 352 -0.58 4.49 -8.24
N GLN A 353 0.10 4.28 -7.11
CA GLN A 353 0.08 3.01 -6.39
C GLN A 353 -1.33 2.70 -5.84
N CYS A 354 -2.09 3.71 -5.43
CA CYS A 354 -3.48 3.57 -5.01
C CYS A 354 -4.39 3.11 -6.16
N GLU A 355 -4.23 3.66 -7.38
CA GLU A 355 -4.93 3.16 -8.58
C GLU A 355 -4.60 1.68 -8.85
N LEU A 356 -3.32 1.30 -8.76
CA LEU A 356 -2.88 -0.09 -8.96
C LEU A 356 -3.45 -1.04 -7.89
N ARG A 357 -3.39 -0.67 -6.61
CA ARG A 357 -3.99 -1.45 -5.50
C ARG A 357 -5.51 -1.57 -5.66
N HIS A 358 -6.19 -0.53 -6.14
CA HIS A 358 -7.61 -0.56 -6.45
C HIS A 358 -7.94 -1.52 -7.61
N ALA A 359 -7.20 -1.43 -8.73
CA ALA A 359 -7.36 -2.32 -9.88
C ALA A 359 -7.19 -3.80 -9.49
N LEU A 360 -6.20 -4.09 -8.64
CA LEU A 360 -5.89 -5.41 -8.10
C LEU A 360 -6.77 -5.80 -6.87
N ARG A 361 -7.67 -4.91 -6.43
CA ARG A 361 -8.60 -5.10 -5.30
C ARG A 361 -7.94 -5.46 -3.96
N LEU A 362 -6.73 -4.94 -3.71
CA LEU A 362 -5.89 -5.32 -2.57
C LEU A 362 -6.36 -4.74 -1.23
N PRO A 363 -6.02 -5.40 -0.11
CA PRO A 363 -6.25 -4.85 1.23
C PRO A 363 -5.38 -3.59 1.50
N PRO A 364 -5.60 -2.91 2.63
CA PRO A 364 -4.92 -1.64 2.97
C PRO A 364 -3.51 -1.92 3.51
N ARG A 365 -2.54 -1.01 3.29
CA ARG A 365 -1.15 -1.19 3.74
C ARG A 365 -1.02 -1.33 5.25
N PHE A 366 -1.92 -0.72 6.03
CA PHE A 366 -1.82 -0.62 7.49
C PHE A 366 -2.97 -1.25 8.30
N ALA A 367 -3.89 -1.99 7.66
CA ALA A 367 -4.93 -2.73 8.38
C ALA A 367 -4.39 -3.92 9.19
N GLN A 368 -3.12 -4.27 9.05
CA GLN A 368 -2.45 -5.37 9.76
C GLN A 368 -2.32 -5.19 11.28
N ARG A 369 -2.76 -4.04 11.83
CA ARG A 369 -3.11 -3.98 13.26
C ARG A 369 -4.13 -5.07 13.65
N GLU A 370 -4.98 -5.53 12.73
CA GLU A 370 -5.87 -6.68 12.95
C GLU A 370 -5.14 -8.03 12.89
N TYR A 371 -4.09 -8.19 12.07
CA TYR A 371 -3.20 -9.36 12.13
C TYR A 371 -2.48 -9.48 13.48
N ALA A 372 -2.14 -8.34 14.11
CA ALA A 372 -1.65 -8.31 15.50
C ALA A 372 -2.76 -8.55 16.54
N ALA A 373 -4.02 -8.28 16.21
CA ALA A 373 -5.19 -8.51 17.07
C ALA A 373 -5.74 -9.95 17.01
N ALA A 374 -5.39 -10.74 15.98
CA ALA A 374 -5.65 -12.19 15.89
C ALA A 374 -4.79 -13.03 16.87
N ARG A 375 -4.39 -12.43 17.99
CA ARG A 375 -3.66 -13.03 19.11
C ARG A 375 -4.70 -13.48 20.15
N PRO A 376 -4.70 -14.74 20.62
CA PRO A 376 -5.53 -15.10 21.77
C PRO A 376 -5.15 -14.20 22.96
N PRO A 377 -6.12 -13.72 23.75
CA PRO A 377 -5.86 -12.69 24.75
C PRO A 377 -4.93 -13.21 25.84
N ALA A 378 -3.79 -12.55 25.99
CA ALA A 378 -3.00 -12.66 27.21
C ALA A 378 -3.68 -11.81 28.29
N GLU A 379 -4.02 -12.41 29.43
CA GLU A 379 -4.49 -11.66 30.60
C GLU A 379 -3.37 -10.76 31.13
N GLU A 380 -3.61 -9.44 31.24
CA GLU A 380 -2.79 -8.63 32.14
C GLU A 380 -3.57 -7.48 32.78
N LYS A 381 -3.33 -7.27 34.08
CA LYS A 381 -4.09 -6.37 34.97
C LYS A 381 -3.37 -5.03 35.07
N GLY A 382 -4.05 -3.93 34.72
CA GLY A 382 -3.43 -2.59 34.61
C GLY A 382 -3.36 -1.76 35.90
N LYS A 383 -2.86 -0.51 35.79
CA LYS A 383 -3.04 0.59 36.77
C LYS A 383 -2.81 2.00 36.17
N LYS A 384 -3.37 3.02 36.83
CA LYS A 384 -3.51 4.47 36.49
C LYS A 384 -2.47 5.35 37.24
N ILE A 385 -2.15 6.63 36.98
CA ILE A 385 -2.54 7.75 36.05
C ILE A 385 -1.47 8.88 36.18
N GLY A 386 -1.36 9.91 35.29
CA GLY A 386 -0.70 11.16 35.78
C GLY A 386 -0.31 12.40 34.91
N LYS A 387 -1.22 13.07 34.18
CA LYS A 387 -1.32 14.55 33.87
C LYS A 387 -0.10 15.49 33.54
N GLN A 388 -0.30 16.30 32.47
CA GLN A 388 0.15 17.71 32.19
C GLN A 388 1.64 17.98 31.78
N SER A 389 2.04 18.93 30.90
CA SER A 389 1.40 20.01 30.07
C SER A 389 2.31 20.58 28.91
N SER A 390 1.72 21.27 27.91
CA SER A 390 2.26 22.46 27.16
C SER A 390 3.06 22.38 25.82
N ALA A 391 2.33 22.54 24.69
CA ALA A 391 2.39 23.65 23.69
C ALA A 391 3.40 23.77 22.49
N LYS A 392 2.85 24.39 21.42
CA LYS A 392 3.40 24.97 20.15
C LYS A 392 3.75 23.97 19.02
N GLN A 393 3.10 23.94 17.84
CA GLN A 393 2.56 24.94 16.88
C GLN A 393 3.59 25.42 15.83
N LEU A 394 3.37 25.03 14.56
CA LEU A 394 3.80 25.72 13.33
C LEU A 394 2.95 25.23 12.14
N ASP A 395 2.98 25.97 11.03
CA ASP A 395 1.82 26.16 10.13
C ASP A 395 2.22 26.33 8.65
N CYS A 396 1.20 26.32 7.76
CA CYS A 396 1.12 26.88 6.40
C CYS A 396 1.61 26.07 5.16
N SER A 397 0.61 25.54 4.44
CA SER A 397 0.13 26.03 3.12
C SER A 397 1.06 26.17 1.91
N ILE A 398 0.67 25.50 0.79
CA ILE A 398 0.85 25.97 -0.61
C ILE A 398 -0.46 25.72 -1.38
N ARG A 399 -0.74 26.53 -2.43
CA ARG A 399 -2.05 26.67 -3.11
C ARG A 399 -1.91 26.85 -4.64
N ASN A 400 -2.96 26.51 -5.40
CA ASN A 400 -3.46 27.11 -6.67
C ASN A 400 -3.23 26.43 -8.06
N LEU A 401 -4.30 26.55 -8.88
CA LEU A 401 -4.39 26.69 -10.37
C LEU A 401 -4.23 25.39 -11.23
N VAL A 402 -4.98 25.13 -12.34
CA VAL A 402 -5.85 25.93 -13.24
C VAL A 402 -7.11 25.15 -13.69
N LEU A 403 -8.14 25.85 -14.21
CA LEU A 403 -9.41 25.31 -14.73
C LEU A 403 -9.58 25.28 -16.26
N GLY A 404 -10.39 24.32 -16.74
CA GLY A 404 -11.03 24.31 -18.07
C GLY A 404 -12.44 23.70 -18.03
N THR A 405 -13.42 24.31 -18.70
CA THR A 405 -14.87 24.13 -18.47
C THR A 405 -15.61 23.23 -19.48
N SER A 406 -16.76 22.67 -19.09
CA SER A 406 -17.61 21.80 -19.93
C SER A 406 -19.11 22.14 -19.77
N VAL A 407 -19.59 23.10 -20.58
CA VAL A 407 -20.84 23.87 -20.38
C VAL A 407 -22.15 23.07 -20.28
N GLU A 408 -22.26 21.90 -20.92
CA GLU A 408 -23.51 21.10 -20.88
C GLU A 408 -23.71 20.37 -19.55
N LEU A 409 -22.60 19.96 -18.92
CA LEU A 409 -22.60 19.34 -17.60
C LEU A 409 -23.05 20.35 -16.53
N ASP A 410 -22.53 21.58 -16.60
CA ASP A 410 -22.83 22.67 -15.65
C ASP A 410 -24.34 22.93 -15.53
N ARG A 411 -25.08 22.87 -16.65
CA ARG A 411 -26.54 23.03 -16.67
C ARG A 411 -27.32 21.92 -15.97
N GLU A 412 -26.86 20.68 -16.04
CA GLU A 412 -27.50 19.56 -15.33
C GLU A 412 -27.11 19.55 -13.85
N ILE A 413 -25.88 19.97 -13.51
CA ILE A 413 -25.46 20.21 -12.12
C ILE A 413 -26.37 21.25 -11.47
N ASP A 414 -26.52 22.43 -12.10
CA ASP A 414 -27.40 23.50 -11.61
C ASP A 414 -28.83 22.98 -11.37
N ARG A 415 -29.38 22.25 -12.35
CA ARG A 415 -30.74 21.70 -12.26
C ARG A 415 -30.91 20.75 -11.07
N GLN A 416 -29.95 19.86 -10.82
CA GLN A 416 -30.04 18.92 -9.70
C GLN A 416 -29.70 19.56 -8.35
N MET A 417 -28.83 20.57 -8.33
CA MET A 417 -28.45 21.26 -7.09
C MET A 417 -29.54 22.20 -6.59
N GLN A 418 -30.27 22.87 -7.49
CA GLN A 418 -31.34 23.83 -7.17
C GLN A 418 -32.69 23.19 -6.77
N LEU A 419 -32.88 21.88 -6.98
CA LEU A 419 -34.13 21.22 -6.55
C LEU A 419 -34.24 21.20 -5.01
N PRO A 420 -35.34 21.73 -4.43
CA PRO A 420 -35.58 21.62 -3.00
C PRO A 420 -35.80 20.16 -2.62
N SER A 421 -35.28 19.78 -1.45
CA SER A 421 -35.45 18.44 -0.88
C SER A 421 -36.94 18.09 -0.79
N ARG A 422 -37.33 16.96 -1.38
CA ARG A 422 -38.66 16.36 -1.25
C ARG A 422 -38.67 15.30 -0.16
#